data_AF-A0A7G1IP98-F1
#
_entry.id   AF-A0A7G1IP98-F1
#
_cell.length_a   1.000
_cell.length_b   1.000
_cell.length_c   1.000
_cell.angle_alpha   90.00
_cell.angle_beta   90.00
_cell.angle_gamma   90.00
#
_symmetry.space_group_name_H-M   'P 1'
#
loop_
_entity.id
_entity.type
_entity.pdbx_description
1 polymer ?
#
loop_
_entity_poly.entity_id
_entity_poly.type
_entity_poly.pdbx_seq_one_letter_code
_entity_poly.pdbx_strand_id
1 'polypeptide(L)'
;MGPATDRPAGAFTIELDSAPRENPDSTDSDTAPMSVAEQEASIKRVLGAAVPLQPESTGAPPDLRRYRGVNSRIASRYRAGRVLLVGDAAHVQPPLGDQVSIWVCRMR
;
A
#
# COMPACT_ATOMS: atom_id res chain seq x y z
N MET A 1 -1.15 35.54 4.13
CA MET A 1 -1.22 34.12 4.51
C MET A 1 -2.59 33.63 4.08
N GLY A 2 -2.71 33.08 2.85
CA GLY A 2 -4.00 32.60 2.33
C GLY A 2 -4.43 31.33 3.05
N PRO A 3 -5.74 31.01 3.12
CA PRO A 3 -6.20 29.78 3.76
C PRO A 3 -5.55 28.60 3.04
N ALA A 4 -4.93 27.71 3.82
CA ALA A 4 -4.45 26.43 3.34
C ALA A 4 -5.62 25.75 2.63
N THR A 5 -5.49 25.57 1.32
CA THR A 5 -6.47 24.88 0.48
C THR A 5 -6.78 23.54 1.13
N ASP A 6 -8.07 23.25 1.27
CA ASP A 6 -8.65 22.02 1.82
C ASP A 6 -8.11 20.81 1.04
N ARG A 7 -6.92 20.34 1.41
CA ARG A 7 -6.39 19.07 0.91
C ARG A 7 -7.16 18.01 1.69
N PRO A 8 -7.87 17.10 1.01
CA PRO A 8 -8.49 15.98 1.71
C PRO A 8 -7.40 15.26 2.51
N ALA A 9 -7.59 15.22 3.82
CA ALA A 9 -6.65 14.58 4.72
C ALA A 9 -6.81 13.06 4.58
N GLY A 10 -5.83 12.41 3.97
CA GLY A 10 -5.73 10.95 3.97
C GLY A 10 -5.00 10.45 5.21
N ALA A 11 -5.46 9.34 5.79
CA ALA A 11 -4.76 8.63 6.84
C ALA A 11 -4.28 7.28 6.31
N PHE A 12 -3.00 6.96 6.52
CA PHE A 12 -2.46 5.62 6.32
C PHE A 12 -1.78 5.15 7.61
N THR A 13 -1.89 3.86 7.91
CA THR A 13 -1.26 3.22 9.06
C THR A 13 -0.39 2.07 8.57
N ILE A 14 0.84 1.99 9.08
CA ILE A 14 1.75 0.88 8.81
C ILE A 14 1.96 0.13 10.11
N GLU A 15 1.65 -1.16 10.08
CA GLU A 15 1.94 -2.09 11.17
C GLU A 15 3.03 -3.07 10.70
N LEU A 16 4.09 -3.17 11.49
CA LEU A 16 5.19 -4.09 11.22
C LEU A 16 4.94 -5.39 11.97
N ASP A 17 4.93 -6.49 11.22
CA ASP A 17 4.99 -7.81 11.83
C ASP A 17 6.33 -8.00 12.55
N SER A 18 6.28 -8.67 13.70
CA SER A 18 7.48 -8.91 14.52
C SER A 18 8.49 -9.86 13.88
N ALA A 19 8.10 -10.62 12.85
CA ALA A 19 8.95 -11.57 12.15
C ALA A 19 8.71 -11.51 10.62
N PRO A 20 9.79 -11.56 9.79
CA PRO A 20 9.65 -11.68 8.35
C PRO A 20 8.93 -12.98 7.97
N ARG A 21 8.02 -12.90 7.00
CA ARG A 21 7.37 -14.07 6.40
C ARG A 21 7.89 -14.27 4.98
N GLU A 22 8.41 -15.46 4.67
CA GLU A 22 8.88 -15.79 3.32
C GLU A 22 7.72 -16.04 2.34
N ASN A 23 6.66 -16.70 2.81
CA ASN A 23 5.50 -17.04 1.99
C ASN A 23 4.30 -16.16 2.36
N PRO A 24 3.62 -15.54 1.37
CA PRO A 24 2.35 -14.89 1.61
C PRO A 24 1.27 -15.93 1.96
N ASP A 25 0.40 -15.63 2.91
CA ASP A 25 -0.77 -16.48 3.17
C ASP A 25 -1.72 -16.45 1.97
N SER A 26 -2.12 -17.62 1.48
CA SER A 26 -3.02 -17.76 0.32
C SER A 26 -4.45 -17.28 0.58
N THR A 27 -4.76 -16.89 1.81
CA THR A 27 -6.09 -16.41 2.25
C THR A 27 -6.33 -14.92 1.94
N ASP A 28 -5.29 -14.17 1.54
CA ASP A 28 -5.36 -12.72 1.34
C ASP A 28 -6.26 -12.29 0.16
N SER A 29 -6.47 -13.15 -0.84
CA SER A 29 -7.28 -12.80 -2.03
C SER A 29 -8.79 -12.90 -1.82
N ASP A 30 -9.25 -13.55 -0.75
CA ASP A 30 -10.67 -13.86 -0.49
C ASP A 30 -11.24 -13.12 0.73
N THR A 31 -10.53 -12.08 1.19
CA THR A 31 -10.89 -11.33 2.39
C THR A 31 -11.87 -10.21 2.08
N ALA A 32 -12.82 -9.96 3.00
CA ALA A 32 -13.75 -8.85 2.91
C ALA A 32 -13.02 -7.50 2.67
N PRO A 33 -13.63 -6.59 1.87
CA PRO A 33 -13.13 -5.24 1.69
C PRO A 33 -12.85 -4.56 3.04
N MET A 34 -11.85 -3.69 3.06
CA MET A 34 -11.49 -2.95 4.26
C MET A 34 -12.63 -2.03 4.71
N SER A 35 -12.82 -1.91 6.03
CA SER A 35 -13.84 -1.07 6.64
C SER A 35 -13.23 0.13 7.38
N VAL A 36 -14.02 1.20 7.58
CA VAL A 36 -13.60 2.37 8.38
C VAL A 36 -13.29 1.95 9.81
N ALA A 37 -14.12 1.09 10.41
CA ALA A 37 -13.93 0.61 11.78
C ALA A 37 -12.61 -0.15 11.95
N GLU A 38 -12.18 -0.89 10.92
CA GLU A 38 -10.86 -1.54 10.92
C GLU A 38 -9.72 -0.52 10.89
N GLN A 39 -9.86 0.55 10.10
CA GLN A 39 -8.85 1.62 10.07
C GLN A 39 -8.78 2.36 11.39
N GLU A 40 -9.91 2.67 12.02
CA GLU A 40 -9.95 3.29 13.35
C GLU A 40 -9.32 2.38 14.42
N ALA A 41 -9.57 1.07 14.34
CA ALA A 41 -8.96 0.09 15.23
C ALA A 41 -7.44 -0.01 15.01
N SER A 42 -6.98 0.06 13.76
CA SER A 42 -5.55 0.17 13.41
C SER A 42 -4.92 1.44 13.99
N ILE A 43 -5.54 2.60 13.76
CA ILE A 43 -5.10 3.89 14.30
C ILE A 43 -4.99 3.85 15.83
N LYS A 44 -6.01 3.31 16.51
CA LYS A 44 -5.97 3.16 17.97
C LYS A 44 -4.83 2.28 18.45
N ARG A 45 -4.50 1.21 17.73
CA ARG A 45 -3.39 0.32 18.08
C ARG A 45 -2.03 0.99 17.86
N VAL A 46 -1.85 1.73 16.77
CA VAL A 46 -0.57 2.39 16.44
C VAL A 46 -0.34 3.66 17.25
N LEU A 47 -1.36 4.53 17.36
CA LEU A 47 -1.26 5.81 18.06
C LEU A 47 -1.58 5.71 19.56
N GLY A 48 -2.19 4.61 20.01
CA GLY A 48 -2.66 4.44 21.40
C GLY A 48 -3.94 5.20 21.74
N ALA A 49 -4.51 5.96 20.79
CA ALA A 49 -5.69 6.80 20.99
C ALA A 49 -6.72 6.58 19.86
N ALA A 50 -8.00 6.65 20.20
CA ALA A 50 -9.06 6.58 19.20
C ALA A 50 -9.13 7.91 18.42
N VAL A 51 -9.11 7.81 17.09
CA VAL A 51 -9.30 8.96 16.18
C VAL A 51 -10.52 8.64 15.31
N PRO A 52 -11.64 9.37 15.47
CA PRO A 52 -12.82 9.14 14.64
C PRO A 52 -12.54 9.59 13.20
N LEU A 53 -12.81 8.72 12.24
CA LEU A 53 -12.72 9.03 10.81
C LEU A 53 -14.11 9.40 10.28
N GLN A 54 -14.18 10.45 9.49
CA GLN A 54 -15.40 10.84 8.78
C GLN A 54 -15.11 10.85 7.28
N PRO A 55 -16.02 10.34 6.44
CA PRO A 55 -15.90 10.47 5.00
C PRO A 55 -15.81 11.94 4.61
N GLU A 56 -14.94 12.26 3.66
CA GLU A 56 -14.81 13.59 3.07
C GLU A 56 -16.06 14.03 2.31
N SER A 57 -16.85 13.07 1.80
CA SER A 57 -18.10 13.31 1.10
C SER A 57 -19.14 12.26 1.49
N THR A 58 -20.31 12.71 1.92
CA THR A 58 -21.44 11.86 2.32
C THR A 58 -22.02 11.03 1.15
N GLY A 59 -21.66 11.36 -0.10
CA GLY A 59 -22.21 10.72 -1.30
C GLY A 59 -21.30 9.69 -1.98
N ALA A 60 -20.05 9.54 -1.53
CA ALA A 60 -19.09 8.61 -2.12
C ALA A 60 -18.57 7.63 -1.07
N PRO A 61 -18.42 6.33 -1.41
CA PRO A 61 -17.76 5.39 -0.51
C PRO A 61 -16.29 5.78 -0.34
N PRO A 62 -15.73 5.64 0.88
CA PRO A 62 -14.33 5.97 1.14
C PRO A 62 -13.40 5.05 0.34
N ASP A 63 -12.33 5.60 -0.22
CA ASP A 63 -11.28 4.81 -0.90
C ASP A 63 -10.37 4.15 0.15
N LEU A 64 -10.78 2.96 0.59
CA LEU A 64 -10.06 2.17 1.59
C LEU A 64 -9.30 1.04 0.91
N ARG A 65 -8.00 0.97 1.18
CA ARG A 65 -7.13 -0.08 0.64
C ARG A 65 -6.29 -0.70 1.74
N ARG A 66 -6.40 -2.03 1.85
CA ARG A 66 -5.56 -2.85 2.72
C ARG A 66 -4.32 -3.30 1.95
N TYR A 67 -3.14 -3.06 2.51
CA TYR A 67 -1.88 -3.61 2.01
C TYR A 67 -1.32 -4.61 3.04
N ARG A 68 -0.98 -5.81 2.58
CA ARG A 68 -0.35 -6.87 3.37
C ARG A 68 0.90 -7.35 2.65
N GLY A 69 1.87 -7.87 3.39
CA GLY A 69 3.09 -8.44 2.81
C GLY A 69 3.91 -7.46 1.98
N VAL A 70 3.91 -6.18 2.36
CA VAL A 70 4.69 -5.12 1.69
C VAL A 70 6.17 -5.41 1.92
N ASN A 71 6.78 -6.10 0.96
CA ASN A 71 8.17 -6.53 1.01
C ASN A 71 9.00 -5.72 0.02
N SER A 72 10.23 -5.41 0.40
CA SER A 72 11.24 -4.96 -0.54
C SER A 72 11.80 -6.18 -1.27
N ARG A 73 11.58 -6.28 -2.58
CA ARG A 73 12.13 -7.36 -3.41
C ARG A 73 12.79 -6.76 -4.63
N ILE A 74 13.92 -7.35 -5.02
CA ILE A 74 14.68 -6.97 -6.20
C ILE A 74 14.99 -8.22 -7.02
N ALA A 75 14.84 -8.11 -8.34
CA ALA A 75 15.18 -9.18 -9.27
C ALA A 75 16.68 -9.44 -9.21
N SER A 76 17.07 -10.70 -9.08
CA SER A 76 18.48 -11.11 -9.14
C SER A 76 19.09 -10.86 -10.53
N ARG A 77 18.27 -10.76 -11.58
CA ARG A 77 18.70 -10.51 -12.95
C ARG A 77 17.64 -9.70 -13.72
N TYR A 78 18.05 -8.58 -14.30
CA TYR A 78 17.15 -7.66 -15.02
C TYR A 78 17.00 -7.99 -16.51
N ARG A 79 17.83 -8.88 -17.05
CA ARG A 79 17.82 -9.25 -18.47
C ARG A 79 18.06 -10.74 -18.69
N ALA A 80 17.17 -11.38 -19.42
CA ALA A 80 17.33 -12.75 -19.91
C ALA A 80 17.22 -12.75 -21.44
N GLY A 81 18.36 -12.82 -22.14
CA GLY A 81 18.42 -12.75 -23.60
C GLY A 81 17.88 -11.42 -24.16
N ARG A 82 16.75 -11.46 -24.86
CA ARG A 82 16.03 -10.30 -25.41
C ARG A 82 14.88 -9.78 -24.52
N VAL A 83 14.76 -10.28 -23.29
CA VAL A 83 13.72 -9.88 -22.33
C VAL A 83 14.36 -9.06 -21.22
N LEU A 84 13.75 -7.91 -20.87
CA LEU A 84 14.14 -7.11 -19.72
C LEU A 84 12.99 -6.96 -18.72
N LEU A 85 13.35 -7.00 -17.44
CA LEU A 85 12.51 -6.62 -16.31
C LEU A 85 12.82 -5.17 -15.96
N VAL A 86 11.79 -4.35 -15.80
CA VAL A 86 11.89 -2.96 -15.36
C VAL A 86 10.72 -2.64 -14.42
N GLY A 87 10.82 -1.56 -13.64
CA GLY A 87 9.73 -1.18 -12.74
C GLY A 87 9.38 -2.25 -11.69
N ASP A 88 8.10 -2.38 -11.33
CA ASP A 88 7.61 -3.34 -10.32
C ASP A 88 7.85 -4.80 -10.71
N ALA A 89 8.07 -5.08 -12.00
CA ALA A 89 8.49 -6.42 -12.44
C ALA A 89 9.96 -6.72 -12.07
N ALA A 90 10.78 -5.69 -11.87
CA ALA A 90 12.17 -5.81 -11.45
C ALA A 90 12.40 -5.51 -9.98
N HIS A 91 11.62 -4.60 -9.38
CA HIS A 91 11.76 -4.23 -7.98
C HIS A 91 10.45 -3.70 -7.40
N VAL A 92 10.07 -4.19 -6.23
CA VAL A 92 8.95 -3.64 -5.43
C VAL A 92 9.48 -3.14 -4.11
N GLN A 93 8.92 -2.05 -3.62
CA GLN A 93 9.27 -1.42 -2.35
C GLN A 93 8.00 -0.86 -1.69
N PRO A 94 8.00 -0.66 -0.36
CA PRO A 94 6.88 0.02 0.30
C PRO A 94 6.56 1.37 -0.36
N PRO A 95 5.31 1.81 -0.46
CA PRO A 95 4.93 3.05 -1.14
C PRO A 95 5.26 4.30 -0.30
N LEU A 96 6.45 4.34 0.29
CA LEU A 96 6.99 5.48 1.03
C LEU A 96 7.85 6.30 0.06
N GLY A 97 7.49 7.57 -0.16
CA GLY A 97 8.32 8.53 -0.91
C GLY A 97 8.21 8.48 -2.44
N ASP A 98 7.00 8.33 -2.99
CA ASP A 98 6.66 8.58 -4.41
C ASP A 98 7.31 7.67 -5.48
N GLN A 99 7.56 6.39 -5.19
CA GLN A 99 8.14 5.48 -6.19
C GLN A 99 7.29 4.23 -6.43
N VAL A 100 6.48 4.26 -7.49
CA VAL A 100 5.82 3.09 -8.09
C VAL A 100 5.89 3.25 -9.61
N SER A 101 6.40 2.25 -10.33
CA SER A 101 6.48 2.29 -11.80
C SER A 101 6.39 0.87 -12.35
N ILE A 102 5.39 0.50 -13.16
CA ILE A 102 5.25 -0.83 -13.79
C ILE A 102 5.64 -0.78 -15.26
N TRP A 103 6.60 -1.61 -15.72
CA TRP A 103 6.89 -1.85 -17.15
C TRP A 103 7.54 -3.23 -17.39
N VAL A 104 7.24 -3.94 -18.49
CA VAL A 104 8.04 -5.10 -18.96
C VAL A 104 8.32 -4.91 -20.44
N CYS A 105 9.59 -4.98 -20.84
CA CYS A 105 10.01 -4.69 -22.21
C CYS A 105 10.59 -5.95 -22.88
N ARG A 106 10.06 -6.30 -24.06
CA ARG A 106 10.58 -7.37 -24.93
C ARG A 106 11.21 -6.75 -26.17
N MET A 107 12.52 -6.91 -26.31
CA MET A 107 13.25 -6.42 -27.49
C MET A 107 13.07 -7.40 -28.66
N ARG A 108 12.87 -6.84 -29.86
CA ARG A 108 12.89 -7.61 -31.11
C ARG A 108 14.32 -8.04 -31.44
#